data_AF-A0A967ZQP8-F1
#
_entry.id   AF-A0A967ZQP8-F1
#
_cell.length_a   1.000
_cell.length_b   1.000
_cell.length_c   1.000
_cell.angle_alpha   90.00
_cell.angle_beta   90.00
_cell.angle_gamma   90.00
#
_symmetry.space_group_name_H-M   'P 1'
#
loop_
_entity.id
_entity.type
_entity.pdbx_description
1 polymer ?
#
loop_
_entity_poly.entity_id
_entity_poly.type
_entity_poly.pdbx_seq_one_letter_code
_entity_poly.pdbx_strand_id
1 'polypeptide(L)' 'ALLAAAVVGVVVTADPPAVDRAEAIGSKIRCPVCQGEAIADSPSGLAQDMMDLV' A
#
# COMPACT_ATOMS: atom_id res chain seq x y z
N ALA A 1 -23.11 18.13 31.89
CA ALA A 1 -21.89 17.95 31.08
C ALA A 1 -21.48 16.47 31.02
N LEU A 2 -22.31 15.60 30.43
CA LEU A 2 -22.06 14.14 30.39
C LEU A 2 -22.36 13.50 29.02
N LEU A 3 -22.55 14.30 27.96
CA LEU A 3 -23.03 13.80 26.65
C LEU A 3 -21.98 13.84 25.52
N ALA A 4 -20.71 14.16 25.80
CA ALA A 4 -19.73 14.43 24.74
C ALA A 4 -18.62 13.38 24.56
N ALA A 5 -18.65 12.23 25.26
CA ALA A 5 -17.45 11.40 25.41
C ALA A 5 -17.54 9.95 24.87
N ALA A 6 -18.44 9.63 23.93
CA ALA A 6 -18.65 8.22 23.53
C ALA A 6 -18.74 7.98 22.00
N VAL A 7 -17.93 8.65 21.19
CA VAL A 7 -17.78 8.30 19.75
C VAL A 7 -16.37 7.88 19.35
N VAL A 8 -15.41 7.87 20.28
CA VAL A 8 -14.04 7.42 20.00
C VAL A 8 -13.85 6.01 20.56
N GLY A 9 -14.42 5.02 19.91
CA GLY A 9 -14.33 3.65 20.40
C GLY A 9 -14.64 2.64 19.34
N VAL A 10 -13.58 2.04 18.79
CA VAL A 10 -13.58 0.91 17.85
C VAL A 10 -13.69 1.29 16.37
N VAL A 11 -12.62 1.92 15.86
CA VAL A 11 -12.24 1.67 14.46
C VAL A 11 -11.66 0.27 14.44
N VAL A 12 -12.41 -0.70 13.89
CA VAL A 12 -11.83 -1.99 13.51
C VAL A 12 -10.83 -1.69 12.39
N THR A 13 -9.54 -1.64 12.70
CA THR A 13 -8.50 -1.61 11.67
C THR A 13 -8.44 -3.01 11.06
N ALA A 14 -9.34 -3.30 10.12
CA ALA A 14 -9.18 -4.46 9.28
C ALA A 14 -7.84 -4.30 8.54
N ASP A 15 -6.92 -5.24 8.70
CA ASP A 15 -5.73 -5.27 7.85
C ASP A 15 -6.23 -5.43 6.41
N PRO A 16 -5.84 -4.56 5.47
CA PRO A 16 -6.23 -4.74 4.08
C PRO A 16 -5.73 -6.11 3.60
N PRO A 17 -6.43 -6.77 2.66
CA PRO A 17 -5.96 -8.04 2.13
C PRO A 17 -4.54 -7.87 1.56
N ALA A 18 -3.73 -8.94 1.62
CA ALA A 18 -2.31 -8.87 1.29
C ALA A 18 -2.04 -8.29 -0.10
N VAL A 19 -2.93 -8.52 -1.07
CA VAL A 19 -2.85 -7.95 -2.43
C VAL A 19 -2.95 -6.42 -2.39
N ASP A 20 -3.96 -5.88 -1.70
CA ASP A 20 -4.15 -4.43 -1.54
C ASP A 20 -2.96 -3.79 -0.81
N ARG A 21 -2.34 -4.53 0.13
CA ARG A 21 -1.13 -4.07 0.82
C ARG A 21 0.08 -4.03 -0.10
N ALA A 22 0.29 -5.06 -0.91
CA ALA A 22 1.40 -5.13 -1.84
C ALA A 22 1.31 -4.01 -2.88
N GLU A 23 0.12 -3.75 -3.43
CA GLU A 23 -0.13 -2.63 -4.35
C GLU A 23 0.12 -1.27 -3.67
N ALA A 24 -0.32 -1.11 -2.42
CA ALA A 24 -0.10 0.12 -1.65
C ALA A 24 1.38 0.38 -1.29
N ILE A 25 2.21 -0.66 -1.23
CA ILE A 25 3.66 -0.53 -1.04
C ILE A 25 4.33 -0.29 -2.41
N GLY A 26 3.97 -1.07 -3.43
CA GLY A 26 4.51 -0.96 -4.78
C GLY A 26 4.29 0.40 -5.44
N SER A 27 3.14 1.05 -5.17
CA SER A 27 2.86 2.43 -5.61
C SER A 27 3.80 3.49 -5.02
N LYS A 28 4.51 3.17 -3.93
CA LYS A 28 5.45 4.08 -3.23
C LYS A 28 6.91 3.82 -3.61
N ILE A 29 7.22 2.65 -4.16
CA ILE A 29 8.57 2.26 -4.56
C ILE A 29 8.79 2.63 -6.04
N ARG A 30 9.89 3.31 -6.34
CA ARG A 30 10.22 3.80 -7.68
C ARG A 30 11.22 2.88 -8.37
N CYS A 31 10.93 2.48 -9.59
CA CYS A 31 11.85 1.69 -10.41
C CYS A 31 12.95 2.60 -10.99
N PRO A 32 14.24 2.36 -10.67
CA PRO A 32 15.34 3.23 -11.10
C PRO A 32 15.65 3.17 -12.60
N VAL A 33 15.18 2.13 -13.31
CA VAL A 33 15.40 1.98 -14.77
C VAL A 33 14.13 2.25 -15.58
N CYS A 34 12.97 2.30 -14.92
CA CYS A 34 11.67 2.54 -15.55
C CYS A 34 11.28 4.02 -15.53
N GLN A 35 12.26 4.92 -15.68
CA GLN A 35 12.03 6.37 -15.66
C GLN A 35 11.34 6.89 -14.37
N GLY A 36 11.52 6.19 -13.24
CA GLY A 36 10.90 6.58 -11.97
C GLY A 36 9.40 6.24 -11.86
N GLU A 37 8.88 5.37 -12.72
CA GLU A 37 7.54 4.79 -12.55
C GLU A 37 7.46 3.99 -11.24
N ALA A 38 6.25 3.87 -10.67
CA ALA A 38 6.06 3.01 -9.52
C ALA A 38 6.17 1.54 -9.94
N ILE A 39 6.70 0.67 -9.07
CA ILE A 39 6.87 -0.75 -9.43
C ILE A 39 5.53 -1.47 -9.65
N ALA A 40 4.44 -0.96 -9.04
CA ALA A 40 3.09 -1.48 -9.25
C ALA A 40 2.52 -1.14 -10.64
N ASP A 41 3.02 -0.08 -11.29
CA ASP A 41 2.49 0.42 -12.56
C ASP A 41 3.34 -0.02 -13.77
N SER A 42 4.56 -0.52 -13.51
CA SER A 42 5.54 -0.76 -14.56
C SER A 42 5.50 -2.18 -15.12
N PRO A 43 5.42 -2.37 -16.46
CA PRO A 43 5.42 -3.70 -17.07
C PRO A 43 6.81 -4.32 -17.22
N SER A 44 7.86 -3.69 -16.69
CA SER A 44 9.23 -4.20 -16.82
C SER A 44 9.45 -5.46 -15.96
N GLY A 45 10.33 -6.36 -16.42
CA GLY A 45 10.68 -7.55 -15.64
C GLY A 45 11.28 -7.22 -14.28
N LEU A 46 12.12 -6.18 -14.19
CA LEU A 46 12.67 -5.73 -12.91
C LEU A 46 11.57 -5.30 -11.92
N ALA A 47 10.56 -4.56 -12.38
CA ALA A 47 9.47 -4.13 -11.52
C ALA A 47 8.64 -5.31 -11.01
N GLN A 48 8.46 -6.35 -11.84
CA GLN A 48 7.82 -7.60 -11.44
C GLN A 48 8.64 -8.35 -10.39
N ASP A 49 9.96 -8.50 -10.61
CA ASP A 49 10.87 -9.11 -9.63
C ASP A 49 10.86 -8.35 -8.29
N MET A 50 10.73 -7.02 -8.34
CA MET A 50 10.59 -6.18 -7.14
C MET A 50 9.24 -6.39 -6.44
N MET A 51 8.15 -6.53 -7.19
CA MET A 51 6.81 -6.80 -6.65
C MET A 51 6.73 -8.17 -5.99
N ASP A 52 7.50 -9.17 -6.43
CA ASP A 52 7.58 -10.48 -5.80
C ASP A 52 8.23 -10.46 -4.40
N LEU A 53 8.93 -9.39 -4.04
CA LEU A 53 9.56 -9.18 -2.72
C LEU A 53 8.73 -8.34 -1.76
N VAL A 54 7.63 -7.74 -2.24
CA VAL A 54 6.73 -6.86 -1.48
C VAL A 54 5.64 -7.66 -0.78
#